data_AF-A0A844TPZ9-F1
#
_entry.id   AF-A0A844TPZ9-F1
#
_cell.length_a   1.000
_cell.length_b   1.000
_cell.length_c   1.000
_cell.angle_alpha   90.00
_cell.angle_beta   90.00
_cell.angle_gamma   90.00
#
_symmetry.space_group_name_H-M   'P 1'
#
loop_
_entity.id
_entity.type
_entity.pdbx_description
1 polymer ?
#
loop_
_entity_poly.entity_id
_entity_poly.type
_entity_poly.pdbx_seq_one_letter_code
_entity_poly.pdbx_strand_id
1 'polypeptide(L)' 'MPRINVKQGELAHWLQLIAAERDTGLAPDAVPSNVREGLILLSCVTESEQGRLMVTEKGRLSLRMAGPDAIHLS' A
#
# COMPACT_ATOMS: atom_id res chain seq x y z
N MET A 1 -18.83 7.28 -6.30
CA MET A 1 -17.61 6.69 -5.74
C MET A 1 -17.21 5.51 -6.62
N PRO A 2 -15.96 5.44 -7.11
CA PRO A 2 -15.49 4.27 -7.86
C PRO A 2 -15.53 3.05 -6.94
N ARG A 3 -16.11 1.95 -7.44
CA ARG A 3 -16.05 0.66 -6.76
C ARG A 3 -14.68 0.06 -7.06
N ILE A 4 -13.76 0.22 -6.11
CA ILE A 4 -12.47 -0.45 -6.15
C ILE A 4 -12.72 -1.95 -5.96
N ASN A 5 -12.63 -2.71 -7.05
CA ASN A 5 -12.75 -4.17 -7.02
C ASN A 5 -11.38 -4.76 -6.75
N VAL A 6 -11.08 -5.03 -5.48
CA VAL A 6 -9.78 -5.57 -5.03
C VAL A 6 -10.03 -6.82 -4.22
N LYS A 7 -9.24 -7.88 -4.46
CA LYS A 7 -9.36 -9.15 -3.76
C LYS A 7 -8.96 -8.98 -2.30
N GLN A 8 -9.51 -9.84 -1.43
CA GLN A 8 -9.13 -9.84 -0.02
C GLN A 8 -7.61 -10.05 0.12
N GLY A 9 -6.96 -9.19 0.91
CA GLY A 9 -5.52 -9.23 1.15
C GLY A 9 -4.63 -8.63 0.05
N GLU A 10 -5.19 -8.31 -1.12
CA GLU A 10 -4.41 -7.80 -2.27
C GLU A 10 -3.83 -6.40 -2.01
N LEU A 11 -4.56 -5.49 -1.34
CA LEU A 11 -4.01 -4.20 -0.91
C LEU A 11 -2.81 -4.36 0.03
N ALA A 12 -2.92 -5.28 1.01
CA ALA A 12 -1.86 -5.52 1.98
C ALA A 12 -0.61 -6.10 1.33
N HIS A 13 -0.80 -7.07 0.42
CA HIS A 13 0.29 -7.65 -0.36
C HIS A 13 1.06 -6.60 -1.16
N TRP A 14 0.35 -5.76 -1.93
CA TRP A 14 0.99 -4.71 -2.72
C TRP A 14 1.64 -3.64 -1.87
N LEU A 15 1.02 -3.26 -0.74
CA LEU A 15 1.62 -2.32 0.19
C LEU A 15 2.94 -2.85 0.79
N GLN A 16 3.04 -4.17 1.04
CA GLN A 16 4.30 -4.80 1.47
C GLN A 16 5.37 -4.76 0.38
N LEU A 17 5.02 -5.04 -0.88
CA LEU A 17 5.96 -4.97 -2.00
C LEU A 17 6.49 -3.55 -2.22
N ILE A 18 5.60 -2.54 -2.17
CA ILE A 18 6.02 -1.13 -2.28
C ILE A 18 6.89 -0.73 -1.08
N ALA A 19 6.63 -1.26 0.12
CA ALA A 19 7.45 -0.99 1.31
C ALA A 19 8.84 -1.64 1.26
N ALA A 20 8.98 -2.77 0.55
CA ALA A 20 10.26 -3.44 0.35
C ALA A 20 11.19 -2.61 -0.55
N GLU A 21 10.64 -1.91 -1.55
CA GLU A 21 11.35 -0.97 -2.43
C GLU A 21 11.44 0.43 -1.81
N ARG A 22 11.96 0.53 -0.58
CA ARG A 22 11.82 1.71 0.27
C ARG A 22 12.45 2.99 -0.29
N ASP A 23 13.59 2.86 -0.97
CA ASP A 23 14.39 3.98 -1.49
C ASP A 23 14.08 4.31 -2.96
N THR A 24 13.67 3.31 -3.72
CA THR A 24 13.41 3.37 -5.16
C THR A 24 11.93 3.58 -5.49
N GLY A 25 11.04 3.09 -4.64
CA GLY A 25 9.61 2.98 -4.91
C GLY A 25 9.31 2.02 -6.07
N LEU A 26 8.02 1.76 -6.29
CA LEU A 26 7.59 0.95 -7.43
C LEU A 26 7.09 1.82 -8.59
N ALA A 27 7.27 1.32 -9.82
CA ALA A 27 6.65 1.93 -10.99
C ALA A 27 5.11 1.83 -10.88
N PRO A 28 4.33 2.88 -11.17
CA PRO A 28 2.88 2.85 -11.03
C PRO A 28 2.17 1.81 -11.90
N ASP A 29 2.78 1.43 -13.01
CA ASP A 29 2.34 0.41 -13.97
C ASP A 29 2.66 -1.02 -13.52
N ALA A 30 3.60 -1.19 -12.59
CA ALA A 30 3.86 -2.47 -11.94
C ALA A 30 2.74 -2.88 -10.97
N VAL A 31 1.91 -1.93 -10.52
CA VAL A 31 0.80 -2.16 -9.59
C VAL A 31 -0.53 -2.12 -10.35
N PRO A 32 -1.43 -3.10 -10.18
CA PRO A 32 -2.78 -3.05 -10.77
C PRO A 32 -3.49 -1.73 -10.45
N SER A 33 -4.14 -1.12 -11.44
CA SER A 33 -4.71 0.24 -11.32
C SER A 33 -5.73 0.36 -10.19
N ASN A 34 -6.61 -0.63 -10.04
CA ASN A 34 -7.58 -0.76 -8.94
C ASN A 34 -6.91 -0.80 -7.57
N VAL A 35 -5.78 -1.50 -7.44
CA VAL A 35 -5.01 -1.57 -6.20
C VAL A 35 -4.32 -0.25 -5.92
N ARG A 36 -3.67 0.34 -6.92
CA ARG A 36 -3.00 1.65 -6.81
C ARG A 36 -3.98 2.73 -6.37
N GLU A 37 -5.14 2.82 -7.01
CA GLU A 37 -6.22 3.75 -6.64
C GLU A 37 -6.67 3.54 -5.20
N GLY A 38 -6.84 2.29 -4.77
CA GLY A 38 -7.19 1.98 -3.39
C GLY A 38 -6.13 2.40 -2.38
N LEU A 39 -4.85 2.15 -2.66
CA LEU A 39 -3.76 2.54 -1.78
C LEU A 39 -3.58 4.07 -1.69
N ILE A 40 -3.81 4.79 -2.79
CA ILE A 40 -3.80 6.27 -2.81
C ILE A 40 -5.00 6.82 -2.06
N LEU A 41 -6.20 6.29 -2.30
CA LEU A 41 -7.43 6.71 -1.62
C LEU A 41 -7.31 6.53 -0.09
N LEU A 42 -6.67 5.44 0.35
CA LEU A 42 -6.39 5.16 1.75
C LEU A 42 -5.16 5.93 2.28
N SER A 43 -4.47 6.69 1.44
CA SER A 43 -3.23 7.42 1.76
C SER A 43 -2.11 6.53 2.29
N CYS A 44 -2.10 5.25 1.91
CA CYS A 44 -1.05 4.30 2.27
C CYS A 44 0.19 4.49 1.38
N VAL A 45 0.02 5.04 0.19
CA VAL A 45 1.10 5.38 -0.75
C VAL A 45 0.91 6.79 -1.31
N THR A 46 2.00 7.35 -1.81
CA THR A 46 2.05 8.61 -2.57
C THR A 46 2.90 8.42 -3.82
N GLU A 47 2.69 9.25 -4.83
CA GLU A 47 3.63 9.38 -5.94
C GLU A 47 4.76 10.33 -5.52
N SER A 48 6.00 9.93 -5.80
CA SER A 48 7.21 10.74 -5.64
C SER A 48 7.37 11.70 -6.82
N GLU A 49 8.34 12.62 -6.72
CA GLU A 49 8.70 13.52 -7.83
C GLU A 49 9.16 12.79 -9.09
N GLN A 50 9.60 11.53 -8.95
CA GLN A 50 10.02 10.67 -10.05
C GLN A 50 8.86 9.80 -10.60
N GLY A 51 7.63 10.04 -10.14
CA GLY A 51 6.45 9.25 -10.51
C GLY A 51 6.45 7.84 -9.93
N ARG A 52 7.29 7.54 -8.93
CA ARG A 52 7.32 6.23 -8.24
C ARG A 52 6.33 6.21 -7.10
N LEU A 53 5.65 5.08 -6.89
CA LEU A 53 4.85 4.82 -5.70
C LEU A 53 5.76 4.59 -4.49
N MET A 54 5.57 5.40 -3.46
CA MET A 54 6.29 5.29 -2.18
C MET A 54 5.32 5.14 -1.02
N VAL A 55 5.68 4.33 -0.04
CA VAL A 55 4.85 4.12 1.16
C VAL A 55 4.93 5.34 2.08
N THR A 56 3.76 5.82 2.50
CA THR A 56 3.64 6.92 3.48
C THR A 56 3.90 6.42 4.90
N GLU A 57 4.00 7.34 5.87
CA GLU A 57 4.06 6.92 7.28
C GLU A 57 2.80 6.15 7.70
N LYS A 58 1.63 6.57 7.23
CA LYS A 58 0.37 5.86 7.45
C LYS A 58 0.41 4.45 6.88
N GLY A 59 0.89 4.28 5.65
CA GLY A 59 1.05 2.95 5.04
C GLY A 59 1.97 2.04 5.85
N ARG A 60 3.07 2.58 6.38
CA ARG A 60 3.97 1.83 7.27
C ARG A 60 3.28 1.39 8.56
N LEU A 61 2.47 2.25 9.17
CA LEU A 61 1.69 1.91 10.36
C LEU A 61 0.65 0.82 10.06
N SER A 62 -0.05 0.92 8.93
CA SER A 62 -1.03 -0.10 8.49
C SER A 62 -0.38 -1.48 8.32
N LEU A 63 0.87 -1.56 7.86
CA LEU A 63 1.60 -2.82 7.76
C LEU A 63 1.92 -3.42 9.14
N ARG A 64 2.28 -2.59 10.12
CA ARG A 64 2.55 -3.03 11.49
C ARG A 64 1.28 -3.54 12.19
N MET A 65 0.14 -2.92 11.90
CA MET A 65 -1.18 -3.32 12.39
C MET A 65 -1.77 -4.54 11.70
N ALA A 66 -1.15 -5.04 10.61
CA ALA A 66 -1.55 -6.26 9.95
C ALA A 66 -0.64 -7.46 10.29
N GLY A 67 0.41 -7.25 11.11
CA GLY A 67 1.30 -8.31 11.57
C GLY A 67 0.67 -9.19 12.66
N PRO A 68 1.21 -10.39 12.92
CA PRO A 68 0.70 -11.31 13.95
C PRO A 68 0.71 -10.71 15.38
N ASP A 69 1.54 -9.68 15.62
CA ASP A 69 1.58 -8.93 16.89
C ASP A 69 0.55 -7.80 17.00
N ALA A 70 -0.27 -7.58 15.96
CA ALA A 70 -1.25 -6.52 15.95
C ALA A 70 -2.50 -6.91 16.77
N ILE A 71 -2.36 -6.77 18.08
CA ILE A 71 -3.44 -6.75 19.07
C ILE A 71 -4.24 -8.07 19.12
N HIS A 72 -3.66 -9.07 19.78
CA HIS A 72 -4.47 -9.95 20.61
C HIS A 72 -4.71 -9.25 21.96
N LEU A 73 -5.85 -8.57 22.11
CA LEU A 73 -6.42 -8.37 23.44
C LEU A 73 -7.01 -9.72 23.85
N SER A 74 -6.20 -10.52 24.54
CA SER A 74 -6.64 -11.62 25.38
C SER A 74 -7.53 -11.12 26.51
#